data_AF-B1WZG3-F1
#
_entry.id   AF-B1WZG3-F1
#
_cell.length_a   1.000
_cell.length_b   1.000
_cell.length_c   1.000
_cell.angle_alpha   90.00
_cell.angle_beta   90.00
_cell.angle_gamma   90.00
#
_symmetry.space_group_name_H-M   'P 1'
#
loop_
_entity.id
_entity.type
_entity.pdbx_description
1 polymer ?
#
loop_
_entity_poly.entity_id
_entity_poly.type
_entity_poly.pdbx_seq_one_letter_code
_entity_poly.pdbx_strand_id
1 'polypeptide(L)'
;MKYFHDVQTSRKKGLVILSIDSIIQEIKNYDEILEVVFSLIVSAYFQLTNHCYLAIIVEQVHPNKWQLISDITIFCEKFLEHPIDRSYFRWRKVAEETLEYIENLNDNVYNFKHGNEGLTYKDCYLVYKNNREKCVLLFEKNERDERPVPCPQCRTLKIQGHSYPTIGVRSWECKNIFCGYKSKYNRGKRYSLSSIIRQQAILDSQNFIDPKILKNWRRDIVEVSSFSEIYDFLIQCYSLYDDTILIYEKLCQLPPLMFGRKLKIQKVNKLISSQWRNHYHNLKFFKRFLIKKSMKSLTSRENLSSIPEITLYQGDSFNILSQLESNYLGGAVTSPPYYNARNYSQWSNIYCYLYDMYNIFNQVYRCLKEGSPLLINIFDYFDNEKIIVFSDMGKKRLILSSYISFICRYIGFNHLGNIAWDKGEIEGNRNFNQGNYSPYYQAPHNCWEHILIFSKGNPSFDVTKIPKIIKEKPITKIVKGKNIYGHTAPFPEKVPSLLFSLITKDEIILDPFTGSMTTGRVALKYGIKSINIELHKHYCDLALNLLKQQLSKNLQGSLF
;
A
#
# COMPACT_ATOMS: atom_id res chain seq x y z
N MET A 1 2.11 9.25 -35.91
CA MET A 1 1.78 8.14 -34.98
C MET A 1 0.33 7.70 -35.16
N LYS A 2 -0.65 8.61 -35.09
CA LYS A 2 -2.09 8.35 -35.34
C LYS A 2 -2.49 7.84 -36.74
N TYR A 3 -1.54 7.57 -37.64
CA TYR A 3 -1.80 6.95 -38.97
C TYR A 3 -1.17 5.56 -39.09
N PHE A 4 -0.25 5.20 -38.18
CA PHE A 4 0.54 3.96 -38.24
C PHE A 4 0.37 3.12 -36.96
N HIS A 5 -0.18 3.72 -35.90
CA HIS A 5 -0.22 3.16 -34.55
C HIS A 5 -1.52 3.57 -33.84
N ASP A 6 -2.62 3.58 -34.58
CA ASP A 6 -3.89 4.17 -34.17
C ASP A 6 -4.45 3.43 -32.97
N VAL A 7 -4.23 2.11 -32.90
CA VAL A 7 -4.57 1.28 -31.74
C VAL A 7 -3.70 1.61 -30.52
N GLN A 8 -2.38 1.81 -30.68
CA GLN A 8 -1.46 2.15 -29.58
C GLN A 8 -1.69 3.56 -29.05
N THR A 9 -2.10 4.47 -29.91
CA THR A 9 -2.31 5.88 -29.59
C THR A 9 -3.78 6.24 -29.38
N SER A 10 -4.69 5.26 -29.49
CA SER A 10 -6.13 5.44 -29.29
C SER A 10 -6.40 5.75 -27.83
N ARG A 11 -6.76 7.00 -27.56
CA ARG A 11 -7.20 7.46 -26.24
C ARG A 11 -8.72 7.42 -26.04
N LYS A 12 -9.36 6.44 -26.70
CA LYS A 12 -10.82 6.29 -26.68
C LYS A 12 -11.40 6.10 -25.27
N LYS A 13 -10.61 5.67 -24.27
CA LYS A 13 -11.00 5.53 -22.85
C LYS A 13 -9.81 5.85 -21.95
N GLY A 14 -9.60 7.14 -21.69
CA GLY A 14 -8.39 7.68 -21.03
C GLY A 14 -8.43 7.73 -19.50
N LEU A 15 -9.61 7.56 -18.90
CA LEU A 15 -9.81 7.40 -17.46
C LEU A 15 -11.08 6.59 -17.23
N VAL A 16 -11.03 5.66 -16.28
CA VAL A 16 -12.22 4.96 -15.78
C VAL A 16 -12.39 5.31 -14.30
N ILE A 17 -13.60 5.67 -13.89
CA ILE A 17 -13.97 5.96 -12.51
C ILE A 17 -15.07 4.98 -12.08
N LEU A 18 -14.82 4.23 -11.02
CA LEU A 18 -15.79 3.32 -10.40
C LEU A 18 -16.27 3.92 -9.08
N SER A 19 -17.52 4.38 -9.03
CA SER A 19 -18.17 4.81 -7.78
C SER A 19 -18.94 3.61 -7.21
N ILE A 20 -18.29 2.83 -6.33
CA ILE A 20 -18.78 1.48 -6.02
C ILE A 20 -19.95 1.47 -5.04
N ASP A 21 -20.06 2.44 -4.12
CA ASP A 21 -21.08 2.43 -3.06
C ASP A 21 -22.50 2.45 -3.61
N SER A 22 -22.78 3.31 -4.59
CA SER A 22 -24.10 3.35 -5.23
C SER A 22 -24.45 2.02 -5.92
N ILE A 23 -23.45 1.26 -6.34
CA ILE A 23 -23.62 -0.03 -7.03
C ILE A 23 -23.90 -1.15 -6.03
N ILE A 24 -23.20 -1.15 -4.89
CA ILE A 24 -23.24 -2.24 -3.91
C ILE A 24 -24.15 -1.98 -2.70
N GLN A 25 -24.75 -0.79 -2.58
CA GLN A 25 -25.58 -0.39 -1.42
C GLN A 25 -26.70 -1.37 -1.03
N GLU A 26 -27.23 -2.12 -1.99
CA GLU A 26 -28.32 -3.08 -1.78
C GLU A 26 -27.82 -4.51 -1.50
N ILE A 27 -26.51 -4.75 -1.62
CA ILE A 27 -25.89 -6.07 -1.47
C ILE A 27 -25.42 -6.23 -0.03
N LYS A 28 -26.01 -7.18 0.70
CA LYS A 28 -25.65 -7.45 2.10
C LYS A 28 -24.49 -8.44 2.24
N ASN A 29 -24.38 -9.38 1.30
CA ASN A 29 -23.38 -10.43 1.36
C ASN A 29 -22.03 -9.91 0.83
N TYR A 30 -20.96 -10.05 1.62
CA TYR A 30 -19.63 -9.56 1.26
C TYR A 30 -19.03 -10.30 0.05
N ASP A 31 -19.28 -11.59 -0.11
CA ASP A 31 -18.83 -12.37 -1.26
C ASP A 31 -19.49 -11.88 -2.57
N GLU A 32 -20.77 -11.54 -2.51
CA GLU A 32 -21.48 -10.95 -3.66
C GLU A 32 -20.93 -9.56 -4.00
N ILE A 33 -20.59 -8.75 -2.99
CA ILE A 33 -19.91 -7.46 -3.17
C ILE A 33 -18.59 -7.66 -3.91
N LEU A 34 -17.75 -8.61 -3.47
CA LEU A 34 -16.48 -8.92 -4.14
C LEU A 34 -16.69 -9.33 -5.59
N GLU A 35 -17.65 -10.22 -5.88
CA GLU A 35 -17.91 -10.66 -7.24
C GLU A 35 -18.32 -9.50 -8.15
N VAL A 36 -19.22 -8.63 -7.70
CA VAL A 36 -19.64 -7.44 -8.47
C VAL A 36 -18.47 -6.49 -8.70
N VAL A 37 -17.75 -6.13 -7.64
CA VAL A 37 -16.63 -5.17 -7.73
C VAL A 37 -15.51 -5.70 -8.61
N PHE A 38 -15.12 -6.96 -8.46
CA PHE A 38 -14.08 -7.58 -9.28
C PHE A 38 -14.49 -7.68 -10.74
N SER A 39 -15.74 -8.02 -11.04
CA SER A 39 -16.28 -7.99 -12.40
C SER A 39 -16.15 -6.62 -13.06
N LEU A 40 -16.45 -5.56 -12.30
CA LEU A 40 -16.34 -4.18 -12.77
C LEU A 40 -14.89 -3.78 -12.99
N ILE A 41 -13.98 -4.17 -12.10
CA ILE A 41 -12.53 -3.93 -12.26
C ILE A 41 -12.01 -4.61 -13.52
N VAL A 42 -12.40 -5.86 -13.78
CA VAL A 42 -11.98 -6.58 -14.99
C VAL A 42 -12.55 -5.94 -16.24
N SER A 43 -13.84 -5.56 -16.23
CA SER A 43 -14.46 -4.80 -17.32
C SER A 43 -13.71 -3.49 -17.57
N ALA A 44 -13.40 -2.74 -16.50
CA ALA A 44 -12.65 -1.51 -16.57
C ALA A 44 -11.25 -1.74 -17.15
N TYR A 45 -10.52 -2.77 -16.71
CA TYR A 45 -9.17 -3.10 -17.21
C TYR A 45 -9.16 -3.34 -18.73
N PHE A 46 -10.09 -4.15 -19.24
CA PHE A 46 -10.13 -4.46 -20.69
C PHE A 46 -10.62 -3.29 -21.53
N GLN A 47 -11.39 -2.37 -20.94
CA GLN A 47 -11.84 -1.17 -21.61
C GLN A 47 -10.79 -0.05 -21.56
N LEU A 48 -10.04 0.09 -20.49
CA LEU A 48 -9.08 1.17 -20.28
C LEU A 48 -7.96 1.11 -21.32
N THR A 49 -7.70 2.26 -21.97
CA THR A 49 -6.55 2.44 -22.86
C THR A 49 -5.26 2.19 -22.07
N ASN A 50 -4.23 1.62 -22.70
CA ASN A 50 -2.94 1.42 -22.04
C ASN A 50 -2.29 2.76 -21.61
N HIS A 51 -1.49 2.76 -20.55
CA HIS A 51 -0.89 3.96 -19.94
C HIS A 51 -1.90 4.99 -19.44
N CYS A 52 -3.12 4.54 -19.08
CA CYS A 52 -4.18 5.35 -18.51
C CYS A 52 -4.55 4.83 -17.11
N TYR A 53 -5.51 5.49 -16.46
CA TYR A 53 -5.77 5.30 -15.03
C TYR A 53 -7.16 4.74 -14.74
N LEU A 54 -7.23 3.93 -13.69
CA LEU A 54 -8.46 3.52 -13.03
C LEU A 54 -8.52 4.19 -11.66
N ALA A 55 -9.61 4.89 -11.37
CA ALA A 55 -9.93 5.38 -10.05
C ALA A 55 -11.13 4.61 -9.48
N ILE A 56 -11.04 4.18 -8.22
CA ILE A 56 -12.11 3.50 -7.51
C ILE A 56 -12.43 4.31 -6.26
N ILE A 57 -13.66 4.79 -6.15
CA ILE A 57 -14.13 5.62 -5.04
C ILE A 57 -14.94 4.73 -4.11
N VAL A 58 -14.54 4.70 -2.83
CA VAL A 58 -15.17 3.92 -1.75
C VAL A 58 -15.60 4.84 -0.61
N GLU A 59 -16.87 4.84 -0.27
CA GLU A 59 -17.47 5.67 0.78
C GLU A 59 -17.50 4.99 2.14
N GLN A 60 -17.79 5.77 3.18
CA GLN A 60 -17.79 5.32 4.58
C GLN A 60 -18.90 4.32 4.94
N VAL A 61 -20.03 4.30 4.21
CA VAL A 61 -21.26 3.61 4.65
C VAL A 61 -21.08 2.08 4.72
N HIS A 62 -20.04 1.55 4.09
CA HIS A 62 -19.75 0.13 4.10
C HIS A 62 -19.03 -0.30 5.41
N PRO A 63 -19.62 -1.18 6.25
CA PRO A 63 -19.02 -1.59 7.52
C PRO A 63 -17.63 -2.24 7.33
N ASN A 64 -17.41 -2.89 6.19
CA ASN A 64 -16.14 -3.53 5.84
C ASN A 64 -15.28 -2.69 4.88
N LYS A 65 -15.40 -1.35 4.89
CA LYS A 65 -14.73 -0.45 3.92
C LYS A 65 -13.24 -0.79 3.73
N TRP A 66 -12.49 -0.89 4.82
CA TRP A 66 -11.03 -1.10 4.76
C TRP A 66 -10.65 -2.54 4.40
N GLN A 67 -11.52 -3.50 4.69
CA GLN A 67 -11.41 -4.86 4.16
C GLN A 67 -11.63 -4.88 2.64
N LEU A 68 -12.64 -4.17 2.15
CA LEU A 68 -12.92 -4.04 0.71
C LEU A 68 -11.78 -3.34 -0.03
N ILE A 69 -11.23 -2.26 0.54
CA ILE A 69 -10.05 -1.58 -0.02
C ILE A 69 -8.86 -2.54 -0.12
N SER A 70 -8.60 -3.35 0.91
CA SER A 70 -7.54 -4.37 0.90
C SER A 70 -7.74 -5.38 -0.23
N ASP A 71 -8.96 -5.94 -0.36
CA ASP A 71 -9.26 -6.95 -1.37
C ASP A 71 -9.21 -6.39 -2.81
N ILE A 72 -9.77 -5.19 -3.03
CA ILE A 72 -9.69 -4.47 -4.31
C ILE A 72 -8.23 -4.25 -4.72
N THR A 73 -7.41 -3.76 -3.78
CA THR A 73 -6.02 -3.39 -4.07
C THR A 73 -5.19 -4.62 -4.47
N ILE A 74 -5.33 -5.74 -3.75
CA ILE A 74 -4.64 -6.98 -4.12
C ILE A 74 -5.17 -7.51 -5.45
N PHE A 75 -6.50 -7.54 -5.63
CA PHE A 75 -7.11 -8.05 -6.85
C PHE A 75 -6.63 -7.27 -8.08
N CYS A 76 -6.71 -5.93 -8.04
CA CYS A 76 -6.26 -5.06 -9.14
C CYS A 76 -4.82 -5.36 -9.59
N GLU A 77 -3.89 -5.63 -8.65
CA GLU A 77 -2.50 -5.91 -9.00
C GLU A 77 -2.22 -7.33 -9.46
N LYS A 78 -3.05 -8.31 -9.08
CA LYS A 78 -2.68 -9.72 -9.16
C LYS A 78 -3.61 -10.61 -10.00
N PHE A 79 -4.77 -10.10 -10.44
CA PHE A 79 -5.82 -10.94 -11.02
C PHE A 79 -5.45 -11.61 -12.36
N LEU A 80 -4.47 -11.11 -13.13
CA LEU A 80 -3.99 -11.81 -14.33
C LEU A 80 -2.83 -12.74 -13.95
N GLU A 81 -3.07 -14.04 -13.96
CA GLU A 81 -2.05 -15.06 -13.67
C GLU A 81 -1.71 -15.85 -14.94
N HIS A 82 -0.48 -15.68 -15.45
CA HIS A 82 -0.02 -16.35 -16.66
C HIS A 82 1.51 -16.46 -16.72
N PRO A 83 2.07 -17.34 -17.57
CA PRO A 83 3.50 -17.36 -17.82
C PRO A 83 3.99 -16.04 -18.43
N ILE A 84 5.08 -15.48 -17.90
CA ILE A 84 5.71 -14.29 -18.47
C ILE A 84 6.92 -14.71 -19.30
N ASP A 85 6.77 -14.66 -20.63
CA ASP A 85 7.84 -15.05 -21.56
C ASP A 85 8.84 -13.90 -21.81
N ARG A 86 9.61 -13.56 -20.77
CA ARG A 86 10.63 -12.49 -20.82
C ARG A 86 11.88 -12.85 -20.05
N SER A 87 13.03 -12.48 -20.59
CA SER A 87 14.34 -12.76 -19.98
C SER A 87 14.53 -12.12 -18.60
N TYR A 88 13.87 -10.99 -18.34
CA TYR A 88 13.89 -10.35 -17.03
C TYR A 88 13.04 -11.10 -15.99
N PHE A 89 12.10 -11.95 -16.41
CA PHE A 89 11.26 -12.75 -15.52
C PHE A 89 12.02 -13.99 -15.04
N ARG A 90 12.71 -13.80 -13.92
CA ARG A 90 13.65 -14.78 -13.36
C ARG A 90 12.96 -15.68 -12.34
N TRP A 91 11.84 -16.29 -12.73
CA TRP A 91 10.99 -17.07 -11.80
C TRP A 91 11.69 -18.23 -11.10
N ARG A 92 12.67 -18.88 -11.75
CA ARG A 92 13.46 -19.95 -11.13
C ARG A 92 14.23 -19.46 -9.91
N LYS A 93 14.82 -18.26 -10.01
CA LYS A 93 15.53 -17.62 -8.91
C LYS A 93 14.56 -17.26 -7.76
N VAL A 94 13.38 -16.74 -8.10
CA VAL A 94 12.34 -16.46 -7.09
C VAL A 94 11.92 -17.75 -6.39
N ALA A 95 11.71 -18.83 -7.14
CA ALA A 95 11.37 -20.14 -6.59
C ALA A 95 12.46 -20.65 -5.64
N GLU A 96 13.72 -20.67 -6.10
CA GLU A 96 14.89 -21.08 -5.31
C GLU A 96 14.98 -20.31 -3.99
N GLU A 97 14.99 -18.97 -4.03
CA GLU A 97 15.07 -18.12 -2.84
C GLU A 97 13.86 -18.30 -1.90
N THR A 98 12.68 -18.60 -2.44
CA THR A 98 11.47 -18.80 -1.63
C THR A 98 11.46 -20.17 -0.98
N LEU A 99 11.83 -21.22 -1.72
CA LEU A 99 11.89 -22.61 -1.25
C LEU A 99 13.00 -22.82 -0.22
N GLU A 100 14.13 -22.11 -0.35
CA GLU A 100 15.19 -22.10 0.65
C GLU A 100 14.74 -21.46 1.98
N TYR A 101 13.88 -20.44 1.91
CA TYR A 101 13.40 -19.70 3.09
C TYR A 101 12.17 -20.35 3.77
N ILE A 102 11.26 -20.93 2.99
CA ILE A 102 9.98 -21.46 3.47
C ILE A 102 10.03 -22.99 3.47
N GLU A 103 10.24 -23.56 4.66
CA GLU A 103 10.19 -25.01 4.87
C GLU A 103 8.80 -25.59 4.47
N ASN A 104 8.79 -26.81 3.92
CA ASN A 104 7.59 -27.55 3.50
C ASN A 104 6.79 -26.95 2.33
N LEU A 105 7.37 -26.00 1.59
CA LEU A 105 6.79 -25.52 0.34
C LEU A 105 7.12 -26.51 -0.81
N ASN A 106 6.16 -27.34 -1.22
CA ASN A 106 6.30 -28.25 -2.37
C ASN A 106 6.07 -27.56 -3.75
N ASP A 107 7.12 -27.47 -4.57
CA ASP A 107 7.13 -26.72 -5.86
C ASP A 107 6.03 -27.11 -6.86
N ASN A 108 5.58 -28.38 -6.87
CA ASN A 108 4.55 -28.86 -7.80
C ASN A 108 3.18 -28.18 -7.62
N VAL A 109 2.93 -27.53 -6.48
CA VAL A 109 1.64 -26.90 -6.15
C VAL A 109 1.61 -25.39 -6.48
N TYR A 110 2.77 -24.72 -6.56
CA TYR A 110 2.83 -23.24 -6.50
C TYR A 110 3.23 -22.54 -7.80
N ASN A 111 3.72 -23.31 -8.79
CA ASN A 111 3.90 -22.91 -10.19
C ASN A 111 4.49 -21.49 -10.37
N PHE A 112 5.71 -21.27 -9.87
CA PHE A 112 6.41 -19.98 -9.93
C PHE A 112 6.60 -19.47 -11.36
N LYS A 113 6.51 -20.34 -12.37
CA LYS A 113 6.50 -19.97 -13.80
C LYS A 113 5.35 -19.02 -14.16
N HIS A 114 4.28 -18.96 -13.36
CA HIS A 114 3.20 -17.99 -13.53
C HIS A 114 3.43 -16.76 -12.65
N GLY A 115 3.55 -15.60 -13.29
CA GLY A 115 3.57 -14.30 -12.64
C GLY A 115 2.17 -13.72 -12.54
N ASN A 116 2.01 -12.74 -11.65
CA ASN A 116 0.78 -11.98 -11.50
C ASN A 116 0.95 -10.59 -12.12
N GLU A 117 0.01 -10.19 -12.97
CA GLU A 117 -0.09 -8.85 -13.56
C GLU A 117 -1.50 -8.28 -13.40
N GLY A 118 -1.67 -7.04 -13.81
CA GLY A 118 -2.92 -6.31 -13.71
C GLY A 118 -2.67 -4.80 -13.81
N LEU A 119 -3.31 -4.05 -12.93
CA LEU A 119 -3.10 -2.62 -12.75
C LEU A 119 -2.02 -2.39 -11.68
N THR A 120 -1.23 -1.33 -11.82
CA THR A 120 -0.23 -0.95 -10.81
C THR A 120 -0.85 0.03 -9.81
N TYR A 121 -0.81 -0.29 -8.50
CA TYR A 121 -1.28 0.63 -7.47
C TYR A 121 -0.42 1.91 -7.43
N LYS A 122 -1.09 3.07 -7.33
CA LYS A 122 -0.45 4.38 -7.29
C LYS A 122 -0.62 5.05 -5.94
N ASP A 123 -1.85 5.13 -5.45
CA ASP A 123 -2.17 5.90 -4.25
C ASP A 123 -3.56 5.59 -3.69
N CYS A 124 -3.79 6.00 -2.45
CA CYS A 124 -5.08 6.03 -1.80
C CYS A 124 -5.29 7.43 -1.20
N TYR A 125 -6.21 8.20 -1.78
CA TYR A 125 -6.54 9.53 -1.28
C TYR A 125 -7.68 9.47 -0.27
N LEU A 126 -7.49 10.11 0.89
CA LEU A 126 -8.53 10.28 1.90
C LEU A 126 -9.18 11.65 1.75
N VAL A 127 -10.48 11.66 1.48
CA VAL A 127 -11.23 12.86 1.15
C VAL A 127 -12.33 13.03 2.18
N TYR A 128 -12.28 14.15 2.91
CA TYR A 128 -13.19 14.47 4.00
C TYR A 128 -14.13 15.63 3.63
N LYS A 129 -15.38 15.52 4.07
CA LYS A 129 -16.37 16.60 4.04
C LYS A 129 -17.35 16.44 5.19
N ASN A 130 -17.38 17.40 6.12
CA ASN A 130 -18.35 17.45 7.23
C ASN A 130 -18.49 16.08 7.94
N ASN A 131 -17.38 15.49 8.39
CA ASN A 131 -17.27 14.17 9.03
C ASN A 131 -17.54 12.92 8.16
N ARG A 132 -17.95 13.09 6.90
CA ARG A 132 -18.01 12.00 5.91
C ARG A 132 -16.66 11.81 5.23
N GLU A 133 -16.37 10.57 4.88
CA GLU A 133 -15.09 10.18 4.28
C GLU A 133 -15.31 9.37 3.01
N LYS A 134 -14.57 9.71 1.95
CA LYS A 134 -14.38 8.88 0.76
C LYS A 134 -12.91 8.52 0.62
N CYS A 135 -12.62 7.30 0.20
CA CYS A 135 -11.30 6.87 -0.23
C CYS A 135 -11.28 6.78 -1.75
N VAL A 136 -10.21 7.26 -2.38
CA VAL A 136 -9.99 7.16 -3.83
C VAL A 136 -8.75 6.32 -4.06
N LEU A 137 -8.93 5.07 -4.51
CA LEU A 137 -7.85 4.20 -4.93
C LEU A 137 -7.49 4.51 -6.38
N LEU A 138 -6.22 4.75 -6.65
CA LEU A 138 -5.73 5.06 -7.99
C LEU A 138 -4.80 3.96 -8.49
N PHE A 139 -5.05 3.50 -9.71
CA PHE A 139 -4.25 2.50 -10.39
C PHE A 139 -3.88 2.94 -11.81
N GLU A 140 -2.75 2.47 -12.32
CA GLU A 140 -2.27 2.73 -13.68
C GLU A 140 -2.22 1.42 -14.47
N LYS A 141 -2.77 1.41 -15.69
CA LYS A 141 -2.63 0.28 -16.61
C LYS A 141 -1.34 0.40 -17.38
N ASN A 142 -0.44 -0.56 -17.18
CA ASN A 142 0.78 -0.72 -17.96
C ASN A 142 0.82 -2.14 -18.53
N GLU A 143 -0.08 -2.40 -19.46
CA GLU A 143 -0.12 -3.65 -20.21
C GLU A 143 1.09 -3.70 -21.16
N ARG A 144 1.73 -4.87 -21.26
CA ARG A 144 2.89 -5.04 -22.14
C ARG A 144 2.50 -4.80 -23.60
N ASP A 145 3.18 -3.85 -24.23
CA ASP A 145 3.07 -3.58 -25.66
C ASP A 145 4.46 -3.48 -26.29
N GLU A 146 4.79 -4.46 -27.12
CA GLU A 146 6.11 -4.58 -27.76
C GLU A 146 6.14 -4.00 -29.18
N ARG A 147 5.01 -3.50 -29.69
CA ARG A 147 4.96 -2.92 -31.03
C ARG A 147 5.92 -1.72 -31.08
N PRO A 148 6.84 -1.66 -32.06
CA PRO A 148 7.81 -0.58 -32.21
C PRO A 148 7.15 0.81 -32.23
N VAL A 149 7.75 1.77 -31.51
CA VAL A 149 7.32 3.17 -31.53
C VAL A 149 8.36 3.99 -32.29
N PRO A 150 8.01 4.68 -33.39
CA PRO A 150 8.96 5.44 -34.18
C PRO A 150 9.58 6.57 -33.36
N CYS A 151 10.81 6.95 -33.71
CA CYS A 151 11.50 8.03 -33.00
C CYS A 151 10.66 9.31 -33.01
N PRO A 152 10.43 9.98 -31.87
CA PRO A 152 9.62 11.20 -31.83
C PRO A 152 10.27 12.36 -32.61
N GLN A 153 11.59 12.33 -32.82
CA GLN A 153 12.31 13.34 -33.59
C GLN A 153 12.33 13.02 -35.09
N CYS A 154 13.03 11.95 -35.49
CA CYS A 154 13.26 11.66 -36.91
C CYS A 154 12.19 10.78 -37.55
N ARG A 155 11.19 10.32 -36.79
CA ARG A 155 10.04 9.49 -37.24
C ARG A 155 10.38 8.12 -37.84
N THR A 156 11.65 7.74 -37.89
CA THR A 156 12.09 6.44 -38.40
C THR A 156 11.89 5.30 -37.39
N LEU A 157 11.74 4.07 -37.89
CA LEU A 157 11.77 2.82 -37.13
C LEU A 157 13.18 2.23 -36.95
N LYS A 158 14.24 2.99 -37.30
CA LYS A 158 15.63 2.61 -37.00
C LYS A 158 15.91 2.80 -35.50
N ILE A 159 15.45 1.85 -34.69
CA ILE A 159 15.42 1.91 -33.23
C ILE A 159 15.90 0.59 -32.60
N GLN A 160 16.30 0.62 -31.34
CA GLN A 160 16.55 -0.58 -30.52
C GLN A 160 15.74 -0.51 -29.23
N GLY A 161 15.36 -1.66 -28.66
CA GLY A 161 14.36 -1.70 -27.59
C GLY A 161 14.77 -2.38 -26.29
N HIS A 162 16.03 -2.52 -25.91
CA HIS A 162 16.41 -3.51 -24.88
C HIS A 162 16.04 -3.19 -23.41
N SER A 163 15.26 -2.15 -23.12
CA SER A 163 15.01 -1.71 -21.74
C SER A 163 13.54 -1.38 -21.45
N TYR A 164 13.19 -1.37 -20.17
CA TYR A 164 11.90 -0.94 -19.66
C TYR A 164 12.13 0.02 -18.47
N PRO A 165 11.55 1.24 -18.45
CA PRO A 165 11.57 2.12 -17.27
C PRO A 165 10.74 1.56 -16.10
N THR A 166 9.65 0.86 -16.39
CA THR A 166 8.79 0.18 -15.41
C THR A 166 8.23 -1.07 -16.05
N ILE A 167 7.80 -2.05 -15.25
CA ILE A 167 7.10 -3.25 -15.75
C ILE A 167 5.97 -2.84 -16.70
N GLY A 168 5.88 -3.51 -17.85
CA GLY A 168 4.85 -3.26 -18.85
C GLY A 168 5.20 -2.17 -19.88
N VAL A 169 6.10 -1.24 -19.56
CA VAL A 169 6.39 -0.08 -20.43
C VAL A 169 7.70 -0.28 -21.18
N ARG A 170 7.62 -0.66 -22.46
CA ARG A 170 8.79 -0.80 -23.34
C ARG A 170 9.43 0.56 -23.64
N SER A 171 10.75 0.63 -23.62
CA SER A 171 11.50 1.81 -24.08
C SER A 171 12.36 1.51 -25.30
N TRP A 172 12.51 2.53 -26.13
CA TRP A 172 13.20 2.51 -27.41
C TRP A 172 14.30 3.56 -27.42
N GLU A 173 15.38 3.29 -28.14
CA GLU A 173 16.51 4.19 -28.37
C GLU A 173 16.71 4.33 -29.88
N CYS A 174 16.80 5.57 -30.37
CA CYS A 174 16.98 5.83 -31.80
C CYS A 174 18.40 5.44 -32.26
N LYS A 175 18.49 4.70 -33.37
CA LYS A 175 19.73 4.31 -34.06
C LYS A 175 19.96 5.08 -35.36
N ASN A 176 19.10 6.03 -35.70
CA ASN A 176 19.34 6.86 -36.88
C ASN A 176 20.49 7.83 -36.59
N ILE A 177 21.62 7.65 -37.28
CA ILE A 177 22.83 8.47 -37.12
C ILE A 177 22.59 9.94 -37.47
N PHE A 178 21.61 10.21 -38.35
CA PHE A 178 21.18 11.54 -38.77
C PHE A 178 20.12 12.15 -37.85
N CYS A 179 19.68 11.44 -36.81
CA CYS A 179 18.78 12.03 -35.83
C CYS A 179 19.53 13.09 -35.02
N GLY A 180 19.08 14.35 -35.12
CA GLY A 180 19.66 15.46 -34.37
C GLY A 180 19.44 15.38 -32.85
N TYR A 181 18.63 14.43 -32.37
CA TYR A 181 18.29 14.30 -30.94
C TYR A 181 19.10 13.19 -30.27
N LYS A 182 20.29 13.57 -29.80
CA LYS A 182 21.24 12.68 -29.11
C LYS A 182 21.36 13.02 -27.62
N SER A 183 21.71 12.02 -26.84
CA SER A 183 22.08 12.12 -25.43
C SER A 183 23.47 12.72 -25.27
N LYS A 184 23.83 13.09 -24.03
CA LYS A 184 25.17 13.57 -23.66
C LYS A 184 26.31 12.62 -24.02
N TYR A 185 26.02 11.34 -24.22
CA TYR A 185 26.98 10.31 -24.65
C TYR A 185 26.93 10.04 -26.16
N ASN A 186 26.39 10.98 -26.95
CA ASN A 186 26.24 10.87 -28.41
C ASN A 186 25.44 9.63 -28.90
N ARG A 187 24.64 9.03 -28.01
CA ARG A 187 23.68 7.94 -28.31
C ARG A 187 22.29 8.52 -28.56
N GLY A 188 21.42 7.85 -29.32
CA GLY A 188 20.03 8.30 -29.47
C GLY A 188 19.32 8.43 -28.12
N LYS A 189 18.43 9.42 -27.98
CA LYS A 189 17.68 9.58 -26.72
C LYS A 189 16.67 8.43 -26.55
N ARG A 190 16.53 7.93 -25.33
CA ARG A 190 15.54 6.91 -24.97
C ARG A 190 14.17 7.52 -24.78
N TYR A 191 13.14 6.79 -25.19
CA TYR A 191 11.73 7.17 -25.05
C TYR A 191 10.85 5.92 -24.95
N SER A 192 9.67 6.07 -24.36
CA SER A 192 8.58 5.10 -24.39
C SER A 192 7.31 5.77 -24.90
N LEU A 193 6.30 4.97 -25.28
CA LEU A 193 4.98 5.50 -25.65
C LEU A 193 4.40 6.36 -24.53
N SER A 194 4.42 5.86 -23.29
CA SER A 194 3.99 6.62 -22.11
C SER A 194 4.74 7.95 -21.96
N SER A 195 6.06 7.97 -22.15
CA SER A 195 6.83 9.23 -22.07
C SER A 195 6.49 10.22 -23.18
N ILE A 196 6.18 9.74 -24.39
CA ILE A 196 5.79 10.58 -25.52
C ILE A 196 4.41 11.20 -25.25
N ILE A 197 3.45 10.39 -24.78
CA ILE A 197 2.11 10.85 -24.40
C ILE A 197 2.21 11.98 -23.37
N ARG A 198 3.01 11.78 -22.32
CA ARG A 198 3.21 12.76 -21.26
C ARG A 198 3.89 14.04 -21.77
N GLN A 199 4.87 13.94 -22.66
CA GLN A 199 5.51 15.10 -23.29
C GLN A 199 4.54 15.89 -24.18
N GLN A 200 3.68 15.20 -24.93
CA GLN A 200 2.65 15.85 -25.75
C GLN A 200 1.62 16.57 -24.88
N ALA A 201 1.25 16.00 -23.74
CA ALA A 201 0.36 16.65 -22.78
C ALA A 201 0.95 17.95 -22.21
N ILE A 202 2.27 18.05 -22.06
CA ILE A 202 2.95 19.29 -21.64
C ILE A 202 2.86 20.38 -22.71
N LEU A 203 2.99 20.01 -23.98
CA LEU A 203 3.02 20.95 -25.10
C LEU A 203 1.62 21.45 -25.52
N ASP A 204 0.56 20.76 -25.08
CA ASP A 204 -0.82 21.10 -25.41
C ASP A 204 -1.46 21.91 -24.27
N SER A 205 -1.67 23.20 -24.51
CA SER A 205 -2.24 24.14 -23.54
C SER A 205 -3.66 23.78 -23.10
N GLN A 206 -4.38 22.95 -23.86
CA GLN A 206 -5.72 22.47 -23.49
C GLN A 206 -5.68 21.45 -22.34
N ASN A 207 -4.49 20.96 -21.99
CA ASN A 207 -4.25 20.12 -20.83
C ASN A 207 -3.81 20.89 -19.59
N PHE A 208 -3.83 22.23 -19.61
CA PHE A 208 -3.47 23.02 -18.45
C PHE A 208 -4.41 22.73 -17.26
N ILE A 209 -3.83 22.45 -16.09
CA ILE A 209 -4.53 22.21 -14.83
C ILE A 209 -4.49 23.49 -13.99
N ASP A 210 -5.65 23.91 -13.47
CA ASP A 210 -5.73 25.07 -12.59
C ASP A 210 -4.82 24.87 -11.35
N PRO A 211 -3.86 25.78 -11.09
CA PRO A 211 -3.00 25.73 -9.91
C PRO A 211 -3.77 25.63 -8.58
N LYS A 212 -5.00 26.15 -8.50
CA LYS A 212 -5.86 26.04 -7.31
C LYS A 212 -6.20 24.59 -6.99
N ILE A 213 -6.47 23.76 -8.01
CA ILE A 213 -6.77 22.34 -7.82
C ILE A 213 -5.55 21.62 -7.25
N LEU A 214 -4.37 21.89 -7.81
CA LEU A 214 -3.12 21.30 -7.31
C LEU A 214 -2.77 21.75 -5.89
N LYS A 215 -3.11 23.00 -5.53
CA LYS A 215 -2.95 23.52 -4.17
C LYS A 215 -3.88 22.81 -3.19
N ASN A 216 -5.14 22.59 -3.56
CA ASN A 216 -6.12 21.90 -2.72
C ASN A 216 -5.78 20.41 -2.55
N TRP A 217 -5.30 19.77 -3.62
CA TRP A 217 -4.90 18.37 -3.67
C TRP A 217 -3.39 18.18 -3.50
N ARG A 218 -2.74 19.08 -2.76
CA ARG A 218 -1.30 19.01 -2.50
C ARG A 218 -0.91 17.75 -1.70
N ARG A 219 -1.82 17.29 -0.83
CA ARG A 219 -1.67 16.17 0.11
C ARG A 219 -2.63 15.06 -0.29
N ASP A 220 -2.29 13.81 0.01
CA ASP A 220 -3.13 12.63 -0.19
C ASP A 220 -4.23 12.47 0.88
N ILE A 221 -4.27 13.34 1.88
CA ILE A 221 -5.37 13.51 2.83
C ILE A 221 -5.90 14.95 2.73
N VAL A 222 -7.16 15.11 2.33
CA VAL A 222 -7.75 16.41 1.93
C VAL A 222 -9.12 16.64 2.55
N GLU A 223 -9.43 17.90 2.85
CA GLU A 223 -10.79 18.35 3.17
C GLU A 223 -11.33 19.12 1.95
N VAL A 224 -12.54 18.79 1.51
CA VAL A 224 -13.18 19.40 0.33
C VAL A 224 -14.50 20.05 0.68
N SER A 225 -14.86 21.09 -0.09
CA SER A 225 -16.18 21.72 0.02
C SER A 225 -17.27 20.82 -0.58
N SER A 226 -16.92 20.02 -1.59
CA SER A 226 -17.80 19.07 -2.25
C SER A 226 -17.05 17.82 -2.70
N PHE A 227 -17.67 16.64 -2.57
CA PHE A 227 -17.12 15.41 -3.15
C PHE A 227 -17.07 15.42 -4.68
N SER A 228 -17.75 16.36 -5.35
CA SER A 228 -17.59 16.58 -6.79
C SER A 228 -16.16 16.99 -7.16
N GLU A 229 -15.41 17.63 -6.24
CA GLU A 229 -14.00 18.02 -6.45
C GLU A 229 -13.09 16.81 -6.69
N ILE A 230 -13.48 15.61 -6.25
CA ILE A 230 -12.79 14.36 -6.58
C ILE A 230 -12.75 14.17 -8.09
N TYR A 231 -13.88 14.37 -8.77
CA TYR A 231 -13.97 14.18 -10.22
C TYR A 231 -13.17 15.26 -10.94
N ASP A 232 -13.23 16.52 -10.50
CA ASP A 232 -12.46 17.60 -11.12
C ASP A 232 -10.95 17.31 -11.06
N PHE A 233 -10.47 16.89 -9.87
CA PHE A 233 -9.08 16.49 -9.68
C PHE A 233 -8.70 15.29 -10.55
N LEU A 234 -9.51 14.23 -10.54
CA LEU A 234 -9.21 13.00 -11.28
C LEU A 234 -9.20 13.23 -12.79
N ILE A 235 -10.21 13.94 -13.33
CA ILE A 235 -10.32 14.22 -14.75
C ILE A 235 -9.14 15.08 -15.20
N GLN A 236 -8.80 16.14 -14.47
CA GLN A 236 -7.68 17.01 -14.88
C GLN A 236 -6.31 16.36 -14.70
N CYS A 237 -6.07 15.64 -13.61
CA CYS A 237 -4.73 15.10 -13.33
C CYS A 237 -4.46 13.76 -14.04
N TYR A 238 -5.49 12.99 -14.37
CA TYR A 238 -5.36 11.62 -14.88
C TYR A 238 -6.06 11.36 -16.21
N SER A 239 -6.41 12.40 -16.97
CA SER A 239 -6.83 12.29 -18.37
C SER A 239 -6.29 13.44 -19.22
N LEU A 240 -6.24 13.25 -20.53
CA LEU A 240 -5.88 14.28 -21.51
C LEU A 240 -7.12 14.86 -22.20
N TYR A 241 -6.98 16.02 -22.81
CA TYR A 241 -8.00 16.64 -23.64
C TYR A 241 -8.45 15.66 -24.73
N ASP A 242 -9.74 15.68 -25.07
CA ASP A 242 -10.41 14.74 -25.97
C ASP A 242 -10.49 13.27 -25.52
N ASP A 243 -9.93 12.91 -24.36
CA ASP A 243 -10.13 11.57 -23.79
C ASP A 243 -11.61 11.32 -23.50
N THR A 244 -12.04 10.06 -23.62
CA THR A 244 -13.31 9.64 -23.02
C THR A 244 -13.09 9.19 -21.59
N ILE A 245 -13.88 9.74 -20.66
CA ILE A 245 -13.99 9.32 -19.28
C ILE A 245 -15.17 8.36 -19.18
N LEU A 246 -14.91 7.16 -18.67
CA LEU A 246 -15.92 6.16 -18.41
C LEU A 246 -16.26 6.14 -16.92
N ILE A 247 -17.50 6.43 -16.56
CA ILE A 247 -17.95 6.41 -15.17
C ILE A 247 -18.96 5.28 -14.99
N TYR A 248 -18.69 4.41 -14.03
CA TYR A 248 -19.63 3.38 -13.58
C TYR A 248 -20.29 3.86 -12.30
N GLU A 249 -21.61 4.00 -12.36
CA GLU A 249 -22.41 4.44 -11.22
C GLU A 249 -23.87 3.99 -11.38
N LYS A 250 -24.58 3.79 -10.27
CA LYS A 250 -26.02 3.47 -10.27
C LYS A 250 -26.88 4.74 -10.26
N LEU A 251 -26.46 5.75 -9.51
CA LEU A 251 -27.15 7.05 -9.37
C LEU A 251 -26.40 8.09 -10.20
N CYS A 252 -27.07 8.75 -11.15
CA CYS A 252 -26.42 9.75 -12.00
C CYS A 252 -26.00 10.99 -11.19
N GLN A 253 -24.77 11.02 -10.67
CA GLN A 253 -24.10 12.27 -10.31
C GLN A 253 -23.07 12.58 -11.38
N LEU A 254 -23.48 13.41 -12.33
CA LEU A 254 -22.57 13.86 -13.38
C LEU A 254 -21.46 14.73 -12.76
N PRO A 255 -20.19 14.54 -13.16
CA PRO A 255 -19.15 15.50 -12.81
C PRO A 255 -19.57 16.88 -13.35
N PRO A 256 -19.37 17.96 -12.58
CA PRO A 256 -19.86 19.29 -12.94
C PRO A 256 -19.15 19.85 -14.18
N LEU A 257 -17.88 19.46 -14.38
CA LEU A 257 -17.03 19.92 -15.46
C LEU A 257 -16.26 18.75 -16.09
N MET A 258 -16.17 18.77 -17.41
CA MET A 258 -15.46 17.74 -18.18
C MET A 258 -14.15 18.23 -18.80
N PHE A 259 -13.84 19.54 -18.71
CA PHE A 259 -12.56 20.11 -19.15
C PHE A 259 -12.14 19.69 -20.57
N GLY A 260 -13.09 19.62 -21.51
CA GLY A 260 -12.84 19.19 -22.90
C GLY A 260 -12.72 17.67 -23.10
N ARG A 261 -13.01 16.86 -22.08
CA ARG A 261 -13.10 15.40 -22.18
C ARG A 261 -14.54 14.98 -22.49
N LYS A 262 -14.69 13.79 -23.09
CA LYS A 262 -15.98 13.19 -23.42
C LYS A 262 -16.44 12.33 -22.25
N LEU A 263 -17.71 12.37 -21.89
CA LEU A 263 -18.26 11.51 -20.84
C LEU A 263 -19.00 10.33 -21.44
N LYS A 264 -18.76 9.14 -20.89
CA LYS A 264 -19.60 7.96 -21.09
C LYS A 264 -20.00 7.37 -19.74
N ILE A 265 -21.30 7.28 -19.49
CA ILE A 265 -21.83 6.63 -18.29
C ILE A 265 -22.16 5.18 -18.63
N GLN A 266 -21.68 4.26 -17.79
CA GLN A 266 -22.01 2.85 -17.88
C GLN A 266 -22.93 2.47 -16.73
N LYS A 267 -24.22 2.26 -17.05
CA LYS A 267 -25.19 1.78 -16.06
C LYS A 267 -24.93 0.32 -15.73
N VAL A 268 -24.87 0.00 -14.44
CA VAL A 268 -24.69 -1.37 -13.93
C VAL A 268 -26.07 -1.94 -13.61
N ASN A 269 -26.69 -2.64 -14.57
CA ASN A 269 -28.09 -3.09 -14.46
C ASN A 269 -28.26 -4.57 -14.10
N LYS A 270 -27.20 -5.39 -14.09
CA LYS A 270 -27.25 -6.82 -13.73
C LYS A 270 -26.02 -7.22 -12.94
N LEU A 271 -26.22 -8.09 -11.94
CA LEU A 271 -25.16 -8.91 -11.35
C LEU A 271 -24.48 -9.67 -12.48
N ILE A 272 -23.20 -9.39 -12.68
CA ILE A 272 -22.38 -10.11 -13.66
C ILE A 272 -22.11 -11.48 -13.03
N SER A 273 -22.69 -12.54 -13.60
CA SER A 273 -22.34 -13.91 -13.23
C SER A 273 -20.93 -14.18 -13.74
N SER A 274 -19.93 -13.94 -12.90
CA SER A 274 -18.56 -14.38 -13.11
C SER A 274 -18.05 -15.16 -11.91
N GLN A 275 -16.81 -15.66 -12.02
CA GLN A 275 -16.15 -16.44 -10.97
C GLN A 275 -14.91 -15.71 -10.46
N TRP A 276 -14.89 -14.36 -10.49
CA TRP A 276 -13.70 -13.58 -10.16
C TRP A 276 -13.37 -13.61 -8.67
N ARG A 277 -14.37 -13.73 -7.80
CA ARG A 277 -14.17 -13.96 -6.36
C ARG A 277 -13.49 -15.31 -6.13
N ASN A 278 -13.99 -16.37 -6.77
CA ASN A 278 -13.39 -17.70 -6.67
C ASN A 278 -11.95 -17.68 -7.20
N HIS A 279 -11.70 -16.98 -8.31
CA HIS A 279 -10.36 -16.78 -8.85
C HIS A 279 -9.43 -16.08 -7.85
N TYR A 280 -9.89 -14.98 -7.24
CA TYR A 280 -9.13 -14.24 -6.22
C TYR A 280 -8.69 -15.14 -5.06
N HIS A 281 -9.61 -15.88 -4.46
CA HIS A 281 -9.29 -16.79 -3.34
C HIS A 281 -8.36 -17.94 -3.74
N ASN A 282 -8.30 -18.28 -5.04
CA ASN A 282 -7.46 -19.36 -5.56
C ASN A 282 -6.14 -18.89 -6.18
N LEU A 283 -5.84 -17.59 -6.18
CA LEU A 283 -4.58 -17.05 -6.70
C LEU A 283 -3.38 -17.79 -6.08
N LYS A 284 -2.45 -18.25 -6.93
CA LYS A 284 -1.25 -18.95 -6.45
C LYS A 284 -0.35 -18.04 -5.62
N PHE A 285 -0.49 -16.72 -5.79
CA PHE A 285 0.18 -15.70 -4.98
C PHE A 285 0.06 -15.98 -3.47
N PHE A 286 -1.16 -16.26 -2.97
CA PHE A 286 -1.40 -16.52 -1.55
C PHE A 286 -0.78 -17.84 -1.08
N LYS A 287 -0.86 -18.86 -1.92
CA LYS A 287 -0.37 -20.21 -1.63
C LYS A 287 1.15 -20.26 -1.41
N ARG A 288 1.89 -19.28 -1.93
CA ARG A 288 3.37 -19.18 -1.81
C ARG A 288 3.86 -18.69 -0.45
N PHE A 289 2.99 -18.20 0.44
CA PHE A 289 3.39 -17.72 1.77
C PHE A 289 2.47 -18.14 2.92
N LEU A 290 1.24 -18.59 2.65
CA LEU A 290 0.30 -19.08 3.67
C LEU A 290 0.65 -20.51 4.14
N ILE A 291 1.89 -20.70 4.57
CA ILE A 291 2.41 -21.96 5.10
C ILE A 291 2.68 -21.79 6.59
N LYS A 292 2.23 -22.74 7.41
CA LYS A 292 2.48 -22.70 8.85
C LYS A 292 3.93 -23.07 9.14
N LYS A 293 4.62 -22.21 9.88
CA LYS A 293 5.98 -22.40 10.37
C LYS A 293 5.96 -23.40 11.54
N SER A 294 6.90 -24.33 11.53
CA SER A 294 7.12 -25.28 12.63
C SER A 294 7.77 -24.56 13.81
N MET A 295 7.47 -25.01 15.02
CA MET A 295 8.13 -24.47 16.22
C MET A 295 9.56 -25.03 16.29
N LYS A 296 10.55 -24.16 16.52
CA LYS A 296 11.92 -24.58 16.84
C LYS A 296 12.02 -24.93 18.34
N SER A 297 13.16 -25.51 18.75
CA SER A 297 13.43 -25.87 20.14
C SER A 297 13.24 -24.69 21.10
N LEU A 298 12.91 -24.99 22.35
CA LEU A 298 12.75 -23.99 23.42
C LEU A 298 13.99 -23.11 23.53
N THR A 299 13.81 -21.80 23.44
CA THR A 299 14.86 -20.80 23.75
C THR A 299 14.64 -20.27 25.16
N SER A 300 15.71 -19.99 25.90
CA SER A 300 15.57 -19.31 27.19
C SER A 300 14.92 -17.93 27.00
N ARG A 301 13.96 -17.60 27.88
CA ARG A 301 13.29 -16.30 27.91
C ARG A 301 13.74 -15.53 29.14
N GLU A 302 14.75 -14.68 28.99
CA GLU A 302 15.20 -13.78 30.05
C GLU A 302 14.59 -12.39 29.83
N ASN A 303 13.96 -11.83 30.86
CA ASN A 303 13.53 -10.44 30.83
C ASN A 303 14.76 -9.53 31.00
N LEU A 304 15.12 -8.80 29.94
CA LEU A 304 16.27 -7.89 29.96
C LEU A 304 15.99 -6.57 30.70
N SER A 305 14.72 -6.28 30.98
CA SER A 305 14.32 -5.07 31.71
C SER A 305 14.47 -5.27 33.21
N SER A 306 15.02 -4.27 33.90
CA SER A 306 15.05 -4.22 35.35
C SER A 306 13.71 -3.81 35.98
N ILE A 307 12.70 -3.50 35.16
CA ILE A 307 11.34 -3.12 35.61
C ILE A 307 10.42 -4.32 35.39
N PRO A 308 9.92 -4.99 36.45
CA PRO A 308 9.13 -6.22 36.33
C PRO A 308 7.87 -6.09 35.45
N GLU A 309 7.21 -4.92 35.47
CA GLU A 309 5.98 -4.66 34.72
C GLU A 309 6.23 -4.47 33.22
N ILE A 310 7.46 -4.16 32.82
CA ILE A 310 7.84 -3.87 31.44
C ILE A 310 8.85 -4.92 31.00
N THR A 311 8.36 -5.98 30.38
CA THR A 311 9.20 -7.09 29.91
C THR A 311 9.84 -6.78 28.55
N LEU A 312 11.13 -7.04 28.40
CA LEU A 312 11.85 -7.04 27.12
C LEU A 312 12.50 -8.40 26.87
N TYR A 313 12.14 -9.03 25.75
CA TYR A 313 12.82 -10.22 25.24
C TYR A 313 13.65 -9.88 24.00
N GLN A 314 14.91 -10.32 23.98
CA GLN A 314 15.72 -10.32 22.76
C GLN A 314 15.48 -11.63 22.00
N GLY A 315 14.98 -11.56 20.77
CA GLY A 315 14.83 -12.74 19.93
C GLY A 315 13.86 -12.57 18.77
N ASP A 316 13.71 -13.63 17.99
CA ASP A 316 12.74 -13.71 16.91
C ASP A 316 11.30 -13.75 17.48
N SER A 317 10.44 -12.86 16.96
CA SER A 317 9.08 -12.70 17.47
C SER A 317 8.26 -13.97 17.36
N PHE A 318 8.41 -14.76 16.30
CA PHE A 318 7.68 -16.02 16.16
C PHE A 318 8.09 -17.02 17.25
N ASN A 319 9.40 -17.21 17.46
CA ASN A 319 9.92 -18.14 18.47
C ASN A 319 9.59 -17.74 19.91
N ILE A 320 9.60 -16.44 20.24
CA ILE A 320 9.24 -15.97 21.57
C ILE A 320 7.73 -16.10 21.78
N LEU A 321 6.92 -15.65 20.82
CA LEU A 321 5.46 -15.73 20.92
C LEU A 321 4.97 -17.18 20.98
N SER A 322 5.59 -18.12 20.28
CA SER A 322 5.20 -19.54 20.30
C SER A 322 5.32 -20.19 21.69
N GLN A 323 6.10 -19.57 22.59
CA GLN A 323 6.31 -20.02 23.96
C GLN A 323 5.40 -19.30 24.98
N LEU A 324 4.69 -18.25 24.55
CA LEU A 324 3.68 -17.60 25.39
C LEU A 324 2.41 -18.44 25.45
N GLU A 325 1.70 -18.34 26.57
CA GLU A 325 0.39 -18.96 26.74
C GLU A 325 -0.65 -18.40 25.76
N SER A 326 -1.58 -19.25 25.35
CA SER A 326 -2.71 -18.83 24.53
C SER A 326 -3.69 -18.00 25.37
N ASN A 327 -4.41 -17.05 24.77
CA ASN A 327 -5.42 -16.23 25.44
C ASN A 327 -4.92 -15.52 26.73
N TYR A 328 -3.69 -15.03 26.69
CA TYR A 328 -3.01 -14.41 27.82
C TYR A 328 -2.98 -12.87 27.73
N LEU A 329 -2.94 -12.33 26.51
CA LEU A 329 -2.71 -10.91 26.25
C LEU A 329 -4.02 -10.13 26.03
N GLY A 330 -4.16 -8.97 26.66
CA GLY A 330 -5.35 -8.13 26.54
C GLY A 330 -5.35 -7.19 25.33
N GLY A 331 -4.22 -7.03 24.64
CA GLY A 331 -4.13 -6.24 23.42
C GLY A 331 -2.74 -6.23 22.83
N ALA A 332 -2.61 -5.77 21.58
CA ALA A 332 -1.32 -5.60 20.92
C ALA A 332 -1.29 -4.31 20.10
N VAL A 333 -0.15 -3.63 20.11
CA VAL A 333 0.13 -2.45 19.28
C VAL A 333 1.54 -2.58 18.72
N THR A 334 1.69 -2.40 17.41
CA THR A 334 2.99 -2.58 16.78
C THR A 334 3.12 -1.87 15.44
N SER A 335 4.35 -1.86 14.92
CA SER A 335 4.67 -1.48 13.55
C SER A 335 5.65 -2.52 13.01
N PRO A 336 5.21 -3.51 12.21
CA PRO A 336 6.11 -4.51 11.67
C PRO A 336 7.23 -3.85 10.86
N PRO A 337 8.40 -4.50 10.75
CA PRO A 337 9.45 -4.02 9.86
C PRO A 337 8.92 -3.98 8.43
N TYR A 338 8.87 -2.80 7.80
CA TYR A 338 8.37 -2.69 6.43
C TYR A 338 9.34 -3.40 5.48
N TYR A 339 8.81 -4.26 4.61
CA TYR A 339 9.57 -5.11 3.69
C TYR A 339 10.78 -4.41 3.06
N ASN A 340 12.01 -4.66 3.49
CA ASN A 340 13.25 -4.06 2.95
C ASN A 340 13.41 -2.53 3.07
N ALA A 341 12.53 -1.83 3.81
CA ALA A 341 12.59 -0.37 3.94
C ALA A 341 13.84 0.13 4.68
N ARG A 342 14.48 -0.76 5.43
CA ARG A 342 15.65 -0.48 6.27
C ARG A 342 16.66 -1.62 6.18
N ASN A 343 17.94 -1.28 6.31
CA ASN A 343 19.02 -2.25 6.15
C ASN A 343 19.06 -3.34 7.24
N TYR A 344 18.41 -3.13 8.38
CA TYR A 344 18.38 -4.10 9.50
C TYR A 344 17.38 -5.24 9.29
N SER A 345 16.52 -5.19 8.28
CA SER A 345 15.61 -6.28 7.95
C SER A 345 15.52 -6.41 6.43
N GLN A 346 15.91 -7.58 5.91
CA GLN A 346 15.98 -7.83 4.48
C GLN A 346 15.45 -9.22 4.17
N TRP A 347 14.61 -9.29 3.14
CA TRP A 347 14.05 -10.51 2.57
C TRP A 347 14.34 -10.55 1.07
N SER A 348 14.62 -11.75 0.56
CA SER A 348 14.95 -11.98 -0.85
C SER A 348 13.82 -11.53 -1.79
N ASN A 349 12.57 -11.81 -1.41
CA ASN A 349 11.36 -11.41 -2.14
C ASN A 349 10.16 -11.25 -1.19
N ILE A 350 9.05 -10.70 -1.70
CA ILE A 350 7.85 -10.40 -0.88
C ILE A 350 7.22 -11.65 -0.26
N TYR A 351 7.38 -12.85 -0.84
CA TYR A 351 6.79 -14.08 -0.28
C TYR A 351 7.42 -14.44 1.06
N CYS A 352 8.76 -14.36 1.16
CA CYS A 352 9.49 -14.61 2.42
C CYS A 352 9.02 -13.68 3.55
N TYR A 353 8.80 -12.40 3.23
CA TYR A 353 8.30 -11.42 4.18
C TYR A 353 6.87 -11.71 4.63
N LEU A 354 5.96 -11.97 3.66
CA LEU A 354 4.58 -12.27 3.98
C LEU A 354 4.43 -13.59 4.75
N TYR A 355 5.33 -14.55 4.54
CA TYR A 355 5.41 -15.79 5.30
C TYR A 355 5.75 -15.52 6.78
N ASP A 356 6.75 -14.70 7.07
CA ASP A 356 7.08 -14.34 8.45
C ASP A 356 5.94 -13.55 9.10
N MET A 357 5.38 -12.56 8.40
CA MET A 357 4.26 -11.77 8.92
C MET A 357 3.05 -12.67 9.22
N TYR A 358 2.68 -13.58 8.32
CA TYR A 358 1.60 -14.54 8.53
C TYR A 358 1.83 -15.37 9.80
N ASN A 359 3.01 -15.94 9.98
CA ASN A 359 3.29 -16.80 11.10
C ASN A 359 3.40 -16.05 12.44
N ILE A 360 3.98 -14.85 12.44
CA ILE A 360 4.06 -14.00 13.63
C ILE A 360 2.66 -13.55 14.04
N PHE A 361 1.85 -13.01 13.12
CA PHE A 361 0.49 -12.60 13.44
C PHE A 361 -0.42 -13.77 13.83
N ASN A 362 -0.15 -14.99 13.32
CA ASN A 362 -0.84 -16.19 13.79
C ASN A 362 -0.54 -16.50 15.26
N GLN A 363 0.70 -16.29 15.71
CA GLN A 363 1.05 -16.40 17.14
C GLN A 363 0.45 -15.26 17.96
N VAL A 364 0.42 -14.03 17.44
CA VAL A 364 -0.29 -12.90 18.09
C VAL A 364 -1.76 -13.25 18.30
N TYR A 365 -2.46 -13.76 17.27
CA TYR A 365 -3.84 -14.20 17.37
C TYR A 365 -4.04 -15.27 18.45
N ARG A 366 -3.14 -16.27 18.52
CA ARG A 366 -3.20 -17.31 19.55
C ARG A 366 -3.05 -16.74 20.96
N CYS A 367 -2.12 -15.80 21.15
CA CYS A 367 -1.80 -15.24 22.47
C CYS A 367 -2.83 -14.21 22.95
N LEU A 368 -3.51 -13.50 22.06
CA LEU A 368 -4.55 -12.53 22.44
C LEU A 368 -5.79 -13.23 23.03
N LYS A 369 -6.38 -12.63 24.06
CA LYS A 369 -7.70 -13.00 24.59
C LYS A 369 -8.79 -12.69 23.56
N GLU A 370 -9.93 -13.37 23.70
CA GLU A 370 -11.11 -13.07 22.91
C GLU A 370 -11.57 -11.62 23.15
N GLY A 371 -11.92 -10.92 22.08
CA GLY A 371 -12.31 -9.51 22.08
C GLY A 371 -11.18 -8.50 22.17
N SER A 372 -9.92 -8.93 22.34
CA SER A 372 -8.77 -8.03 22.47
C SER A 372 -8.48 -7.23 21.17
N PRO A 373 -8.11 -5.94 21.28
CA PRO A 373 -7.69 -5.12 20.14
C PRO A 373 -6.27 -5.43 19.67
N LEU A 374 -6.06 -5.30 18.36
CA LEU A 374 -4.75 -5.29 17.70
C LEU A 374 -4.65 -4.06 16.79
N LEU A 375 -3.67 -3.20 17.06
CA LEU A 375 -3.36 -2.00 16.26
C LEU A 375 -2.03 -2.19 15.51
N ILE A 376 -2.04 -2.01 14.19
CA ILE A 376 -0.85 -2.18 13.34
C ILE A 376 -0.59 -0.91 12.54
N ASN A 377 0.52 -0.22 12.82
CA ASN A 377 1.01 0.87 11.99
C ASN A 377 1.79 0.35 10.78
N ILE A 378 1.36 0.69 9.57
CA ILE A 378 1.98 0.24 8.31
C ILE A 378 1.90 1.34 7.25
N PHE A 379 2.91 1.42 6.39
CA PHE A 379 2.93 2.39 5.29
C PHE A 379 3.26 1.75 3.95
N ASP A 380 2.48 2.11 2.94
CA ASP A 380 2.65 1.70 1.54
C ASP A 380 3.69 2.60 0.87
N TYR A 381 4.96 2.16 0.88
CA TYR A 381 6.09 2.93 0.34
C TYR A 381 6.61 2.35 -0.98
N PHE A 382 7.59 3.03 -1.61
CA PHE A 382 8.14 2.60 -2.89
C PHE A 382 9.27 1.58 -2.74
N ASP A 383 9.08 0.39 -3.32
CA ASP A 383 10.12 -0.63 -3.46
C ASP A 383 9.74 -1.65 -4.55
N ASN A 384 10.55 -2.69 -4.71
CA ASN A 384 10.31 -3.80 -5.63
C ASN A 384 10.01 -5.09 -4.86
N GLU A 385 8.87 -5.75 -5.16
CA GLU A 385 8.48 -7.04 -4.57
C GLU A 385 9.46 -8.18 -4.87
N LYS A 386 10.30 -8.03 -5.90
CA LYS A 386 11.27 -9.01 -6.39
C LYS A 386 10.66 -10.36 -6.78
N ILE A 387 9.39 -10.36 -7.23
CA ILE A 387 8.70 -11.56 -7.72
C ILE A 387 8.61 -11.67 -9.24
N ILE A 388 8.83 -10.56 -9.96
CA ILE A 388 8.88 -10.54 -11.43
C ILE A 388 10.29 -10.18 -11.91
N VAL A 389 10.87 -9.11 -11.38
CA VAL A 389 12.18 -8.60 -11.76
C VAL A 389 12.94 -8.13 -10.53
N PHE A 390 14.26 -8.17 -10.56
CA PHE A 390 15.12 -7.78 -9.44
C PHE A 390 15.73 -6.37 -9.57
N SER A 391 15.58 -5.72 -10.73
CA SER A 391 16.11 -4.39 -11.02
C SER A 391 15.14 -3.27 -10.63
N ASP A 392 15.58 -2.02 -10.72
CA ASP A 392 14.76 -0.82 -10.46
C ASP A 392 13.49 -0.74 -11.32
N MET A 393 13.44 -1.46 -12.44
CA MET A 393 12.26 -1.61 -13.30
C MET A 393 11.02 -2.12 -12.54
N GLY A 394 11.22 -2.90 -11.47
CA GLY A 394 10.14 -3.44 -10.65
C GLY A 394 9.70 -2.53 -9.51
N LYS A 395 10.33 -1.36 -9.32
CA LYS A 395 9.96 -0.44 -8.26
C LYS A 395 8.56 0.14 -8.51
N LYS A 396 7.70 0.02 -7.51
CA LYS A 396 6.34 0.56 -7.47
C LYS A 396 5.98 0.88 -6.02
N ARG A 397 4.80 1.44 -5.79
CA ARG A 397 4.26 1.54 -4.44
C ARG A 397 3.81 0.15 -4.00
N LEU A 398 4.38 -0.37 -2.92
CA LEU A 398 3.96 -1.63 -2.34
C LEU A 398 2.61 -1.47 -1.62
N ILE A 399 1.83 -2.55 -1.58
CA ILE A 399 0.50 -2.61 -0.98
C ILE A 399 0.53 -3.36 0.37
N LEU A 400 1.49 -3.01 1.22
CA LEU A 400 1.75 -3.68 2.49
C LEU A 400 0.54 -3.64 3.42
N SER A 401 -0.15 -2.49 3.48
CA SER A 401 -1.39 -2.31 4.24
C SER A 401 -2.45 -3.37 3.86
N SER A 402 -2.59 -3.62 2.55
CA SER A 402 -3.55 -4.56 2.00
C SER A 402 -3.14 -6.01 2.26
N TYR A 403 -1.85 -6.34 2.15
CA TYR A 403 -1.33 -7.66 2.48
C TYR A 403 -1.48 -8.01 3.96
N ILE A 404 -1.13 -7.08 4.85
CA ILE A 404 -1.28 -7.29 6.31
C ILE A 404 -2.76 -7.42 6.67
N SER A 405 -3.63 -6.58 6.11
CA SER A 405 -5.08 -6.71 6.31
C SER A 405 -5.63 -8.06 5.85
N PHE A 406 -5.18 -8.55 4.68
CA PHE A 406 -5.55 -9.89 4.21
C PHE A 406 -5.04 -10.98 5.17
N ILE A 407 -3.77 -10.93 5.56
CA ILE A 407 -3.16 -11.91 6.48
C ILE A 407 -3.94 -11.99 7.81
N CYS A 408 -4.19 -10.85 8.44
CA CYS A 408 -4.91 -10.81 9.71
C CYS A 408 -6.31 -11.41 9.59
N ARG A 409 -7.06 -11.07 8.53
CA ARG A 409 -8.38 -11.66 8.27
C ARG A 409 -8.32 -13.16 7.98
N TYR A 410 -7.33 -13.59 7.20
CA TYR A 410 -7.12 -15.01 6.89
C TYR A 410 -6.84 -15.85 8.15
N ILE A 411 -6.13 -15.27 9.13
CA ILE A 411 -5.88 -15.91 10.44
C ILE A 411 -7.16 -16.00 11.29
N GLY A 412 -8.08 -15.05 11.15
CA GLY A 412 -9.35 -15.00 11.89
C GLY A 412 -9.62 -13.69 12.62
N PHE A 413 -8.79 -12.66 12.47
CA PHE A 413 -9.09 -11.33 13.02
C PHE A 413 -10.24 -10.65 12.27
N ASN A 414 -11.08 -9.94 13.02
CA ASN A 414 -12.06 -9.03 12.46
C ASN A 414 -11.40 -7.68 12.16
N HIS A 415 -11.47 -7.21 10.91
CA HIS A 415 -10.93 -5.91 10.50
C HIS A 415 -11.96 -4.82 10.80
N LEU A 416 -11.72 -4.05 11.87
CA LEU A 416 -12.67 -3.06 12.37
C LEU A 416 -12.55 -1.71 11.66
N GLY A 417 -11.38 -1.40 11.13
CA GLY A 417 -11.16 -0.17 10.36
C GLY A 417 -9.70 0.24 10.28
N ASN A 418 -9.48 1.49 9.94
CA ASN A 418 -8.16 2.10 9.82
C ASN A 418 -8.22 3.55 10.31
N ILE A 419 -7.25 3.92 11.13
CA ILE A 419 -6.99 5.31 11.49
C ILE A 419 -6.00 5.87 10.48
N ALA A 420 -6.31 7.03 9.91
CA ALA A 420 -5.34 7.81 9.15
C ALA A 420 -4.43 8.56 10.12
N TRP A 421 -3.18 8.13 10.24
CA TRP A 421 -2.17 8.94 10.91
C TRP A 421 -1.72 10.05 9.96
N ASP A 422 -2.29 11.24 10.11
CA ASP A 422 -1.93 12.44 9.37
C ASP A 422 -0.63 13.06 9.93
N LYS A 423 0.43 12.99 9.12
CA LYS A 423 1.78 13.52 9.41
C LYS A 423 1.91 15.02 9.18
N GLY A 424 0.86 15.68 8.66
CA GLY A 424 0.88 17.08 8.25
C GLY A 424 1.63 17.29 6.93
N GLU A 425 2.06 18.53 6.67
CA GLU A 425 2.88 18.83 5.50
C GLU A 425 4.26 18.19 5.62
N ILE A 426 4.70 17.54 4.55
CA ILE A 426 6.03 16.92 4.47
C ILE A 426 6.85 17.69 3.43
N GLU A 427 8.11 17.97 3.77
CA GLU A 427 9.08 18.49 2.83
C GLU A 427 9.50 17.38 1.86
N GLY A 428 9.23 17.55 0.56
CA GLY A 428 9.61 16.55 -0.42
C GLY A 428 9.48 17.02 -1.87
N ASN A 429 10.18 16.33 -2.76
CA ASN A 429 10.26 16.70 -4.18
C ASN A 429 9.08 16.23 -5.04
N ARG A 430 8.09 15.51 -4.46
CA ARG A 430 6.98 14.89 -5.22
C ARG A 430 6.09 15.92 -5.95
N ASN A 431 6.05 17.16 -5.47
CA ASN A 431 5.33 18.28 -6.10
C ASN A 431 6.28 19.27 -6.82
N PHE A 432 7.59 19.04 -6.82
CA PHE A 432 8.56 19.88 -7.54
C PHE A 432 8.54 19.56 -9.03
N ASN A 433 7.46 19.93 -9.69
CA ASN A 433 7.32 19.79 -11.14
C ASN A 433 7.84 21.02 -11.91
N GLN A 434 8.65 21.89 -11.29
CA GLN A 434 9.25 23.06 -11.94
C GLN A 434 8.23 23.97 -12.68
N GLY A 435 7.00 24.06 -12.16
CA GLY A 435 5.92 24.82 -12.82
C GLY A 435 5.20 24.09 -13.96
N ASN A 436 5.33 22.76 -14.07
CA ASN A 436 4.52 21.97 -15.00
C ASN A 436 3.12 21.72 -14.42
N TYR A 437 2.11 22.22 -15.14
CA TYR A 437 0.68 22.13 -14.81
C TYR A 437 -0.08 21.16 -15.72
N SER A 438 0.58 20.13 -16.25
CA SER A 438 -0.04 19.15 -17.14
C SER A 438 -0.36 17.81 -16.43
N PRO A 439 -1.29 17.00 -16.97
CA PRO A 439 -1.72 15.73 -16.40
C PRO A 439 -0.56 14.72 -16.32
N TYR A 440 -0.73 13.67 -15.50
CA TYR A 440 0.22 12.56 -15.29
C TYR A 440 1.53 12.89 -14.57
N TYR A 441 1.79 14.17 -14.33
CA TYR A 441 2.92 14.62 -13.50
C TYR A 441 2.51 14.99 -12.09
N GLN A 442 1.22 15.21 -11.84
CA GLN A 442 0.72 15.67 -10.55
C GLN A 442 0.41 14.46 -9.67
N ALA A 443 1.08 14.36 -8.52
CA ALA A 443 0.79 13.34 -7.51
C ALA A 443 0.89 13.98 -6.12
N PRO A 444 -0.15 13.89 -5.28
CA PRO A 444 -0.11 14.49 -3.94
C PRO A 444 1.04 13.95 -3.08
N HIS A 445 1.49 14.73 -2.10
CA HIS A 445 2.46 14.27 -1.11
C HIS A 445 1.87 13.16 -0.22
N ASN A 446 2.71 12.19 0.15
CA ASN A 446 2.36 11.11 1.05
C ASN A 446 2.29 11.59 2.50
N CYS A 447 1.17 12.13 2.93
CA CYS A 447 0.98 12.81 4.19
C CYS A 447 0.31 11.96 5.26
N TRP A 448 -0.10 10.72 4.97
CA TRP A 448 -0.68 9.83 5.99
C TRP A 448 -0.08 8.42 6.01
N GLU A 449 -0.28 7.69 7.11
CA GLU A 449 0.02 6.26 7.28
C GLU A 449 -1.18 5.50 7.86
N HIS A 450 -1.21 4.19 7.64
CA HIS A 450 -2.28 3.34 8.14
C HIS A 450 -2.01 2.91 9.57
N ILE A 451 -2.99 3.07 10.45
CA ILE A 451 -3.08 2.28 11.68
C ILE A 451 -4.28 1.37 11.52
N LEU A 452 -4.04 0.13 11.10
CA LEU A 452 -5.05 -0.89 10.93
C LEU A 452 -5.54 -1.36 12.30
N ILE A 453 -6.85 -1.53 12.44
CA ILE A 453 -7.50 -1.90 13.70
C ILE A 453 -8.18 -3.25 13.54
N PHE A 454 -7.85 -4.18 14.41
CA PHE A 454 -8.44 -5.50 14.44
C PHE A 454 -8.93 -5.88 15.83
N SER A 455 -9.84 -6.85 15.90
CA SER A 455 -10.15 -7.60 17.13
C SER A 455 -10.06 -9.10 16.89
N LYS A 456 -9.67 -9.84 17.92
CA LYS A 456 -9.85 -11.29 17.94
C LYS A 456 -11.31 -11.59 18.25
N GLY A 457 -12.05 -12.07 17.24
CA GLY A 457 -13.51 -12.23 17.33
C GLY A 457 -14.24 -10.93 17.70
N ASN A 458 -15.31 -11.03 18.47
CA ASN A 458 -16.17 -9.88 18.76
C ASN A 458 -15.48 -8.92 19.74
N PRO A 459 -15.35 -7.62 19.41
CA PRO A 459 -14.61 -6.67 20.23
C PRO A 459 -15.23 -6.55 21.64
N SER A 460 -14.40 -6.66 22.68
CA SER A 460 -14.80 -6.43 24.07
C SER A 460 -14.68 -4.95 24.49
N PHE A 461 -14.38 -4.08 23.52
CA PHE A 461 -14.12 -2.65 23.71
C PHE A 461 -15.05 -1.80 22.83
N ASP A 462 -15.22 -0.55 23.25
CA ASP A 462 -16.04 0.41 22.53
C ASP A 462 -15.32 0.93 21.28
N VAL A 463 -15.67 0.37 20.13
CA VAL A 463 -15.15 0.77 18.82
C VAL A 463 -15.46 2.23 18.46
N THR A 464 -16.48 2.84 19.07
CA THR A 464 -16.87 4.23 18.79
C THR A 464 -15.87 5.24 19.34
N LYS A 465 -15.05 4.85 20.32
CA LYS A 465 -13.96 5.67 20.88
C LYS A 465 -12.76 5.78 19.94
N ILE A 466 -12.71 4.98 18.89
CA ILE A 466 -11.57 4.94 17.98
C ILE A 466 -11.66 6.11 16.99
N PRO A 467 -10.68 7.03 16.97
CA PRO A 467 -10.72 8.16 16.06
C PRO A 467 -10.46 7.70 14.62
N LYS A 468 -11.03 8.41 13.65
CA LYS A 468 -10.72 8.19 12.21
C LYS A 468 -9.37 8.75 11.80
N ILE A 469 -8.94 9.84 12.43
CA ILE A 469 -7.70 10.55 12.11
C ILE A 469 -6.94 10.83 13.40
N ILE A 470 -5.65 10.55 13.40
CA ILE A 470 -4.69 11.06 14.39
C ILE A 470 -3.78 12.04 13.68
N LYS A 471 -3.80 13.31 14.11
CA LYS A 471 -2.89 14.33 13.59
C LYS A 471 -1.68 14.43 14.50
N GLU A 472 -0.52 13.96 14.02
CA GLU A 472 0.74 13.99 14.75
C GLU A 472 1.91 14.15 13.80
N LYS A 473 2.80 15.11 14.08
CA LYS A 473 4.01 15.25 13.27
C LYS A 473 4.92 14.03 13.50
N PRO A 474 5.64 13.56 12.46
CA PRO A 474 6.66 12.55 12.65
C PRO A 474 7.70 13.01 13.69
N ILE A 475 8.10 12.11 14.58
CA ILE A 475 9.14 12.38 15.58
C ILE A 475 10.42 12.81 14.84
N THR A 476 10.92 14.01 15.15
CA THR A 476 12.06 14.62 14.46
C THR A 476 13.33 13.81 14.71
N LYS A 477 13.89 13.22 13.64
CA LYS A 477 14.95 12.20 13.71
C LYS A 477 16.37 12.78 13.78
N ILE A 478 16.54 14.06 13.45
CA ILE A 478 17.83 14.71 13.35
C ILE A 478 17.71 16.10 13.97
N VAL A 479 18.49 16.34 15.01
CA VAL A 479 18.74 17.69 15.53
C VAL A 479 20.23 17.94 15.40
N LYS A 480 20.61 18.98 14.64
CA LYS A 480 22.02 19.35 14.39
C LYS A 480 22.88 18.20 13.83
N GLY A 481 22.35 17.41 12.89
CA GLY A 481 23.10 16.33 12.21
C GLY A 481 23.35 15.07 13.05
N LYS A 482 22.87 15.00 14.30
CA LYS A 482 22.96 13.80 15.14
C LYS A 482 21.60 13.12 15.25
N ASN A 483 21.58 11.80 15.06
CA ASN A 483 20.41 10.97 15.33
C ASN A 483 20.26 10.83 16.85
N ILE A 484 19.39 11.66 17.43
CA ILE A 484 19.17 11.78 18.88
C ILE A 484 18.38 10.61 19.49
N TYR A 485 17.69 9.79 18.68
CA TYR A 485 16.81 8.72 19.18
C TYR A 485 17.30 7.30 18.88
N GLY A 486 18.32 7.12 18.04
CA GLY A 486 18.93 5.81 17.74
C GLY A 486 18.06 4.82 16.96
N HIS A 487 16.73 4.99 16.97
CA HIS A 487 15.76 4.16 16.24
C HIS A 487 15.12 4.93 15.09
N THR A 488 14.98 4.26 13.94
CA THR A 488 14.74 4.94 12.67
C THR A 488 13.25 5.22 12.38
N ALA A 489 12.31 4.66 13.14
CA ALA A 489 10.86 4.84 12.90
C ALA A 489 9.96 4.50 14.11
N PRO A 490 9.93 5.28 15.21
CA PRO A 490 8.86 5.17 16.20
C PRO A 490 7.52 5.71 15.67
N PHE A 491 6.42 5.04 15.98
CA PHE A 491 5.06 5.61 15.83
C PHE A 491 4.73 6.55 17.00
N PRO A 492 3.73 7.43 16.88
CA PRO A 492 3.38 8.39 17.94
C PRO A 492 2.94 7.70 19.23
N GLU A 493 3.28 8.27 20.40
CA GLU A 493 2.83 7.76 21.72
C GLU A 493 1.30 7.67 21.83
N LYS A 494 0.58 8.49 21.07
CA LYS A 494 -0.88 8.44 20.97
C LYS A 494 -1.42 7.08 20.50
N VAL A 495 -0.65 6.31 19.72
CA VAL A 495 -1.12 5.01 19.21
C VAL A 495 -1.17 3.96 20.34
N PRO A 496 -0.11 3.76 21.15
CA PRO A 496 -0.21 2.97 22.38
C PRO A 496 -1.24 3.51 23.37
N SER A 497 -1.27 4.82 23.60
CA SER A 497 -2.25 5.40 24.54
C SER A 497 -3.69 5.15 24.10
N LEU A 498 -3.96 5.12 22.80
CA LEU A 498 -5.26 4.72 22.27
C LEU A 498 -5.56 3.26 22.61
N LEU A 499 -4.63 2.32 22.35
CA LEU A 499 -4.82 0.91 22.76
C LEU A 499 -5.16 0.81 24.25
N PHE A 500 -4.44 1.56 25.10
CA PHE A 500 -4.63 1.54 26.54
C PHE A 500 -6.00 2.05 26.98
N SER A 501 -6.62 2.94 26.20
CA SER A 501 -7.99 3.40 26.45
C SER A 501 -9.08 2.38 26.10
N LEU A 502 -8.72 1.33 25.36
CA LEU A 502 -9.63 0.26 24.92
C LEU A 502 -9.57 -0.98 25.80
N ILE A 503 -8.63 -1.07 26.73
CA ILE A 503 -8.40 -2.24 27.58
C ILE A 503 -8.50 -1.88 29.07
N THR A 504 -8.60 -2.90 29.93
CA THR A 504 -8.50 -2.71 31.38
C THR A 504 -7.04 -2.61 31.81
N LYS A 505 -6.76 -1.95 32.95
CA LYS A 505 -5.38 -1.67 33.40
C LYS A 505 -4.58 -2.91 33.80
N ASP A 506 -5.26 -3.99 34.19
CA ASP A 506 -4.63 -5.23 34.65
C ASP A 506 -4.14 -6.12 33.48
N GLU A 507 -4.50 -5.75 32.24
CA GLU A 507 -4.11 -6.47 31.05
C GLU A 507 -2.63 -6.29 30.69
N ILE A 508 -2.10 -7.27 29.99
CA ILE A 508 -0.74 -7.25 29.45
C ILE A 508 -0.83 -6.96 27.96
N ILE A 509 -0.14 -5.89 27.55
CA ILE A 509 -0.07 -5.47 26.15
C ILE A 509 1.20 -5.95 25.47
N LEU A 510 1.08 -6.31 24.20
CA LEU A 510 2.20 -6.84 23.41
C LEU A 510 2.65 -5.85 22.34
N ASP A 511 3.96 -5.75 22.18
CA ASP A 511 4.61 -5.24 20.96
C ASP A 511 5.66 -6.26 20.47
N PRO A 512 5.37 -7.03 19.41
CA PRO A 512 6.27 -8.04 18.88
C PRO A 512 7.43 -7.45 18.05
N PHE A 513 7.45 -6.14 17.78
CA PHE A 513 8.46 -5.46 16.97
C PHE A 513 8.86 -4.13 17.64
N THR A 514 9.32 -4.22 18.88
CA THR A 514 9.33 -3.06 19.78
C THR A 514 10.34 -1.97 19.41
N GLY A 515 11.45 -2.32 18.73
CA GLY A 515 12.49 -1.37 18.36
C GLY A 515 13.01 -0.59 19.57
N SER A 516 12.82 0.74 19.56
CA SER A 516 13.12 1.63 20.70
C SER A 516 12.20 1.50 21.93
N MET A 517 11.26 0.55 21.94
CA MET A 517 10.30 0.32 23.02
C MET A 517 9.42 1.52 23.33
N THR A 518 8.86 2.14 22.29
CA THR A 518 7.88 3.22 22.48
C THR A 518 6.68 2.70 23.28
N THR A 519 6.18 1.51 22.94
CA THR A 519 5.07 0.85 23.63
C THR A 519 5.34 0.65 25.12
N GLY A 520 6.44 -0.01 25.51
CA GLY A 520 6.77 -0.23 26.92
C GLY A 520 7.02 1.05 27.72
N ARG A 521 7.64 2.08 27.12
CA ARG A 521 7.83 3.38 27.79
C ARG A 521 6.51 4.09 28.08
N VAL A 522 5.56 4.06 27.14
CA VAL A 522 4.23 4.63 27.37
C VAL A 522 3.47 3.77 28.37
N ALA A 523 3.58 2.44 28.31
CA ALA A 523 2.95 1.54 29.29
C ALA A 523 3.42 1.84 30.72
N LEU A 524 4.72 2.09 30.92
CA LEU A 524 5.28 2.52 32.21
C LEU A 524 4.63 3.80 32.73
N LYS A 525 4.40 4.80 31.87
CA LYS A 525 3.74 6.06 32.24
C LYS A 525 2.28 5.86 32.70
N TYR A 526 1.59 4.86 32.14
CA TYR A 526 0.18 4.57 32.44
C TYR A 526 0.01 3.50 33.52
N GLY A 527 1.10 2.91 34.02
CA GLY A 527 1.06 1.79 34.97
C GLY A 527 0.49 0.51 34.37
N ILE A 528 0.72 0.27 33.07
CA ILE A 528 0.23 -0.89 32.33
C ILE A 528 1.38 -1.87 32.10
N LYS A 529 1.11 -3.17 32.25
CA LYS A 529 2.10 -4.23 32.00
C LYS A 529 2.30 -4.43 30.51
N SER A 530 3.54 -4.65 30.07
CA SER A 530 3.84 -4.88 28.66
C SER A 530 4.88 -5.98 28.42
N ILE A 531 4.72 -6.69 27.29
CA ILE A 531 5.72 -7.60 26.73
C ILE A 531 6.19 -7.01 25.41
N ASN A 532 7.50 -6.83 25.30
CA ASN A 532 8.15 -6.19 24.17
C ASN A 532 9.20 -7.15 23.60
N ILE A 533 9.22 -7.35 22.29
CA ILE A 533 10.15 -8.27 21.63
C ILE A 533 10.96 -7.51 20.57
N GLU A 534 12.28 -7.69 20.58
CA GLU A 534 13.20 -7.10 19.61
C GLU A 534 14.25 -8.13 19.19
N LEU A 535 14.51 -8.23 17.89
CA LEU A 535 15.46 -9.21 17.34
C LEU A 535 16.91 -8.79 17.61
N HIS A 536 17.22 -7.51 17.43
CA HIS A 536 18.58 -7.01 17.41
C HIS A 536 19.02 -6.45 18.77
N LYS A 537 20.12 -7.00 19.31
CA LYS A 537 20.68 -6.58 20.62
C LYS A 537 20.88 -5.07 20.74
N HIS A 538 21.39 -4.40 19.71
CA HIS A 538 21.66 -2.97 19.78
C HIS A 538 20.38 -2.12 19.95
N TYR A 539 19.23 -2.58 19.43
CA TYR A 539 17.95 -1.94 19.69
C TYR A 539 17.41 -2.27 21.08
N CYS A 540 17.65 -3.48 21.61
CA CYS A 540 17.38 -3.79 23.02
C CYS A 540 18.15 -2.85 23.96
N ASP A 541 19.44 -2.65 23.72
CA ASP A 541 20.30 -1.76 24.54
C ASP A 541 19.77 -0.31 24.49
N LEU A 542 19.38 0.17 23.30
CA LEU A 542 18.74 1.48 23.11
C LEU A 542 17.42 1.60 23.88
N ALA A 543 16.55 0.59 23.75
CA ALA A 543 15.26 0.55 24.40
C ALA A 543 15.38 0.63 25.92
N LEU A 544 16.29 -0.15 26.52
CA LEU A 544 16.56 -0.13 27.95
C LEU A 544 17.09 1.24 28.42
N ASN A 545 17.96 1.87 27.65
CA ASN A 545 18.44 3.22 27.95
C ASN A 545 17.31 4.26 27.95
N LEU A 546 16.43 4.22 26.93
CA LEU A 546 15.28 5.11 26.85
C LEU A 546 14.24 4.85 27.95
N LEU A 547 14.06 3.58 28.36
CA LEU A 547 13.18 3.20 29.45
C LEU A 547 13.68 3.75 30.80
N LYS A 548 14.99 3.64 31.09
CA LYS A 548 15.61 4.22 32.29
C LYS A 548 15.45 5.75 32.36
N GLN A 549 15.60 6.43 31.22
CA GLN A 549 15.36 7.87 31.13
C GLN A 549 13.90 8.23 31.42
N GLN A 550 12.95 7.43 30.91
CA GLN A 550 11.52 7.64 31.18
C GLN A 550 11.19 7.44 32.67
N LEU A 551 11.74 6.40 33.30
CA LEU A 551 11.55 6.14 34.73
C LEU A 551 12.05 7.31 35.59
N SER A 552 13.23 7.83 35.27
CA SER A 552 13.82 8.98 35.99
C SER A 552 12.94 10.23 35.90
N LYS A 553 12.34 10.49 34.74
CA LYS A 553 11.39 11.61 34.54
C LYS A 553 10.10 11.42 35.33
N ASN A 554 9.55 10.20 35.38
CA ASN A 554 8.33 9.93 36.13
C ASN A 554 8.55 10.17 37.64
N LEU A 555 9.70 9.76 38.18
CA LEU A 555 10.06 9.98 39.60
C LEU A 555 10.25 11.46 39.94
N GLN A 556 10.83 12.26 39.03
CA GLN A 556 10.97 13.71 39.23
C GLN A 556 9.63 14.46 39.11
N GLY A 557 8.73 13.99 38.26
CA GLY A 557 7.40 14.59 38.09
C GLY A 557 6.41 14.28 39.22
N SER A 558 6.67 13.26 40.05
CA SER A 558 5.86 12.93 41.24
C SER A 558 6.31 13.65 42.53
N LEU A 559 7.38 14.45 42.46
CA LEU A 559 7.94 15.23 43.57
C LEU A 559 7.47 16.71 43.57
N PHE A 560 6.56 17.06 42.66
CA PHE A 560 5.81 18.32 42.60
C PHE A 560 4.32 18.01 42.51
#